data_AF-A0A2H3E179-F1
#
_entry.id   AF-A0A2H3E179-F1
#
_cell.length_a   1.000
_cell.length_b   1.000
_cell.length_c   1.000
_cell.angle_alpha   90.00
_cell.angle_beta   90.00
_cell.angle_gamma   90.00
#
_symmetry.space_group_name_H-M   'P 1'
#
loop_
_entity.id
_entity.type
_entity.pdbx_description
1 polymer ?
#
loop_
_entity_poly.entity_id
_entity_poly.type
_entity_poly.pdbx_seq_one_letter_code
_entity_poly.pdbx_strand_id
1 'polypeptide(L)'
;MPPMALQGIVTKVGFMNKTATVTVSRWMTHRVTGKVIERTKKYLTHDPNNELRHDDVVIIRNCPPVSARKRFKLETIVKSPEAERELKKANVLLELASSQPTKSA
;
A
#
# COMPACT_ATOMS: atom_id res chain seq x y z
N MET A 1 -22.00 -14.08 -4.99
CA MET A 1 -20.60 -14.17 -5.46
C MET A 1 -19.77 -13.19 -4.64
N PRO A 2 -18.71 -13.63 -3.94
CA PRO A 2 -17.93 -12.73 -3.09
C PRO A 2 -17.24 -11.63 -3.92
N PRO A 3 -17.08 -10.42 -3.36
CA PRO A 3 -16.40 -9.33 -4.05
C PRO A 3 -14.93 -9.69 -4.31
N MET A 4 -14.42 -9.34 -5.49
CA MET A 4 -13.05 -9.65 -5.88
C MET A 4 -12.07 -8.76 -5.12
N ALA A 5 -11.19 -9.37 -4.32
CA ALA A 5 -10.09 -8.73 -3.62
C ALA A 5 -8.76 -9.04 -4.31
N LEU A 6 -7.90 -8.03 -4.48
CA LEU A 6 -6.57 -8.16 -5.07
C LEU A 6 -5.55 -7.57 -4.12
N GLN A 7 -4.43 -8.25 -3.93
CA GLN A 7 -3.29 -7.72 -3.20
C GLN A 7 -2.29 -7.08 -4.17
N GLY A 8 -1.72 -5.94 -3.79
CA GLY A 8 -0.72 -5.25 -4.61
C GLY A 8 0.10 -4.24 -3.83
N ILE A 9 1.01 -3.57 -4.53
CA ILE A 9 1.92 -2.57 -3.96
C ILE A 9 1.54 -1.19 -4.50
N VAL A 10 1.57 -0.16 -3.65
CA VAL A 10 1.31 1.22 -4.05
C VAL A 10 2.52 1.80 -4.78
N THR A 11 2.38 2.04 -6.09
CA THR A 11 3.48 2.56 -6.93
C THR A 11 3.43 4.08 -7.11
N LYS A 12 2.25 4.70 -7.07
CA LYS A 12 2.14 6.16 -7.16
C LYS A 12 1.12 6.67 -6.17
N VAL A 13 1.54 7.66 -5.38
CA VAL A 13 0.72 8.39 -4.44
C VAL A 13 1.08 9.88 -4.47
N GLY A 14 0.15 10.76 -4.14
CA GLY A 14 0.36 12.22 -4.10
C GLY A 14 0.22 12.97 -5.44
N PHE A 15 0.11 12.28 -6.57
CA PHE A 15 -0.11 12.92 -7.89
C PHE A 15 -1.58 13.25 -8.19
N MET A 16 -2.50 12.52 -7.57
CA MET A 16 -3.95 12.69 -7.75
C MET A 16 -4.61 12.71 -6.37
N ASN A 17 -5.56 13.62 -6.18
CA ASN A 17 -6.31 13.67 -4.92
C ASN A 17 -7.18 12.42 -4.76
N LYS A 18 -7.22 11.87 -3.55
CA LYS A 18 -8.09 10.76 -3.13
C LYS A 18 -7.96 9.50 -3.99
N THR A 19 -6.75 9.30 -4.54
CA THR A 19 -6.45 8.29 -5.54
C THR A 19 -5.00 7.82 -5.43
N ALA A 20 -4.81 6.51 -5.36
CA ALA A 20 -3.49 5.89 -5.48
C ALA A 20 -3.45 4.94 -6.69
N THR A 21 -2.25 4.71 -7.24
CA THR A 21 -2.03 3.67 -8.25
C THR A 21 -1.43 2.45 -7.58
N VAL A 22 -2.17 1.34 -7.60
CA VAL A 22 -1.74 0.05 -7.05
C VAL A 22 -1.33 -0.87 -8.19
N THR A 23 -0.13 -1.41 -8.14
CA THR A 23 0.34 -2.43 -9.06
C THR A 23 0.08 -3.80 -8.47
N VAL A 24 -0.71 -4.61 -9.16
CA VAL A 24 -1.01 -6.00 -8.80
C VAL A 24 -0.23 -6.90 -9.74
N SER A 25 0.60 -7.77 -9.17
CA SER A 25 1.25 -8.85 -9.91
C SER A 25 0.40 -10.12 -9.86
N ARG A 26 0.45 -10.90 -10.93
CA ARG A 26 -0.09 -12.25 -10.97
C ARG A 26 0.81 -13.14 -11.81
N TRP A 27 0.89 -14.40 -11.40
CA TRP A 27 1.54 -15.44 -12.19
C TRP A 27 0.56 -15.95 -13.25
N MET A 28 1.02 -16.03 -14.49
CA MET A 28 0.24 -16.58 -15.60
C MET A 28 1.14 -17.45 -16.46
N THR A 29 0.64 -18.60 -16.87
CA THR A 29 1.33 -19.47 -17.82
C THR A 29 1.16 -18.93 -19.24
N HIS A 30 2.26 -18.77 -19.97
CA HIS A 30 2.19 -18.43 -21.39
C HIS A 30 1.56 -19.58 -22.19
N ARG A 31 0.56 -19.27 -23.01
CA ARG A 31 -0.27 -20.28 -23.70
C ARG A 31 0.51 -21.25 -24.58
N VAL A 32 1.53 -20.75 -25.29
CA VAL A 32 2.28 -21.57 -26.27
C VAL A 32 3.46 -22.29 -25.63
N THR A 33 4.23 -21.59 -24.80
CA THR A 33 5.50 -22.11 -24.30
C THR A 33 5.40 -22.77 -22.93
N GLY A 34 4.27 -22.64 -22.23
CA GLY A 34 4.09 -23.19 -20.87
C GLY A 34 4.95 -22.49 -19.80
N LYS A 35 5.75 -21.48 -20.15
CA LYS A 35 6.55 -20.73 -19.18
C LYS A 35 5.65 -19.92 -18.25
N VAL A 36 5.87 -20.05 -16.95
CA VAL A 36 5.18 -19.24 -15.93
C VAL A 36 5.83 -17.86 -15.91
N ILE A 37 5.05 -16.84 -16.24
CA ILE A 37 5.50 -15.45 -16.32
C ILE A 37 4.74 -14.57 -15.34
N GLU A 38 5.43 -13.59 -14.76
CA GLU A 38 4.79 -12.56 -13.95
C GLU A 38 4.18 -11.50 -14.87
N ARG A 39 2.91 -11.17 -14.64
CA ARG A 39 2.21 -10.08 -15.33
C ARG A 39 1.73 -9.08 -14.31
N THR A 40 2.02 -7.81 -14.55
CA THR A 40 1.61 -6.71 -13.69
C THR A 40 0.49 -5.91 -14.34
N LYS A 41 -0.46 -5.44 -13.53
CA LYS A 41 -1.50 -4.50 -13.95
C LYS A 41 -1.66 -3.40 -12.91
N LYS A 42 -1.76 -2.16 -13.41
CA LYS A 42 -1.96 -0.98 -12.58
C LYS A 42 -3.45 -0.70 -12.44
N TYR A 43 -3.88 -0.48 -11.20
CA TYR A 43 -5.25 -0.14 -10.84
C TYR A 43 -5.29 1.22 -10.17
N LEU A 44 -6.28 2.03 -10.55
CA LEU A 44 -6.58 3.27 -9.84
C LEU A 44 -7.54 2.95 -8.69
N THR A 45 -7.03 3.14 -7.47
CA THR A 45 -7.73 2.84 -6.24
C THR A 45 -8.27 4.12 -5.63
N HIS A 46 -9.52 4.08 -5.20
CA HIS A 46 -10.11 5.16 -4.43
C HIS A 46 -9.73 5.03 -2.95
N ASP A 47 -9.13 6.10 -2.43
CA ASP A 47 -8.80 6.30 -1.04
C ASP A 47 -9.30 7.70 -0.65
N PRO A 48 -10.39 7.85 0.12
CA PRO A 48 -10.95 9.17 0.42
C PRO A 48 -10.10 9.98 1.41
N ASN A 49 -9.33 9.31 2.27
CA ASN A 49 -8.59 9.90 3.38
C ASN A 49 -7.11 10.14 3.04
N ASN A 50 -6.65 9.66 1.87
CA ASN A 50 -5.24 9.69 1.47
C ASN A 50 -4.32 9.01 2.51
N GLU A 51 -4.78 7.89 3.06
CA GLU A 51 -4.03 7.11 4.05
C GLU A 51 -2.86 6.35 3.42
N LEU A 52 -2.92 6.09 2.12
CA LEU A 52 -1.89 5.32 1.41
C LEU A 52 -0.57 6.08 1.29
N ARG A 53 0.53 5.36 1.49
CA ARG A 53 1.90 5.84 1.26
C ARG A 53 2.56 5.06 0.14
N HIS A 54 3.75 5.50 -0.26
CA HIS A 54 4.52 4.80 -1.28
C HIS A 54 5.02 3.45 -0.73
N ASP A 55 5.04 2.43 -1.57
CA ASP A 55 5.49 1.07 -1.23
C ASP A 55 4.65 0.32 -0.17
N ASP A 56 3.46 0.83 0.16
CA ASP A 56 2.51 0.10 1.00
C ASP A 56 1.99 -1.17 0.28
N VAL A 57 1.89 -2.27 1.02
CA VAL A 57 1.23 -3.49 0.57
C VAL A 57 -0.23 -3.42 0.99
N VAL A 58 -1.13 -3.48 0.01
CA VAL A 58 -2.55 -3.20 0.20
C VAL A 58 -3.42 -4.28 -0.42
N ILE A 59 -4.61 -4.45 0.16
CA ILE A 59 -5.71 -5.21 -0.42
C ILE A 59 -6.74 -4.21 -0.97
N ILE A 60 -7.02 -4.35 -2.25
CA ILE A 60 -8.01 -3.53 -2.97
C ILE A 60 -9.21 -4.39 -3.35
N ARG A 61 -10.41 -3.82 -3.22
CA ARG A 61 -11.68 -4.49 -3.56
C ARG A 61 -12.34 -3.81 -4.73
N ASN A 62 -13.06 -4.58 -5.56
CA ASN A 62 -13.96 -3.99 -6.55
C ASN A 62 -15.02 -3.08 -5.90
N CYS A 63 -15.37 -2.00 -6.57
CA CYS A 63 -16.41 -1.07 -6.14
C CYS A 63 -17.19 -0.53 -7.35
N PRO A 64 -18.35 0.12 -7.12
CA PRO A 64 -19.03 0.88 -8.16
C PRO A 64 -18.09 1.91 -8.82
N PRO A 65 -18.37 2.32 -10.07
CA PRO A 65 -17.54 3.31 -10.76
C PRO A 65 -17.47 4.63 -9.98
N VAL A 66 -16.27 4.97 -9.49
CA VAL A 66 -16.01 6.26 -8.81
C VAL A 66 -15.60 7.34 -9.83
N SER A 67 -14.94 6.93 -10.92
CA SER A 67 -14.55 7.81 -12.04
C SER A 67 -14.54 7.02 -13.34
N ALA A 68 -14.08 7.58 -14.46
CA ALA A 68 -13.97 6.83 -15.72
C ALA A 68 -13.15 5.53 -15.58
N ARG A 69 -12.03 5.54 -14.84
CA ARG A 69 -11.09 4.41 -14.71
C ARG A 69 -10.98 3.81 -13.30
N LYS A 70 -11.49 4.51 -12.26
CA LYS A 70 -11.47 4.02 -10.87
C LYS A 70 -12.64 3.07 -10.64
N ARG A 71 -12.33 1.80 -10.38
CA ARG A 71 -13.28 0.70 -10.10
C ARG A 71 -12.88 -0.12 -8.86
N PHE A 72 -11.87 0.36 -8.14
CA PHE A 72 -11.34 -0.30 -6.95
C PHE A 72 -11.29 0.68 -5.79
N LYS A 73 -11.55 0.18 -4.58
CA LYS A 73 -11.42 0.91 -3.32
C LYS A 73 -10.41 0.23 -2.40
N LEU A 74 -9.80 1.00 -1.52
CA LEU A 74 -8.97 0.46 -0.45
C LEU A 74 -9.84 -0.37 0.52
N GLU A 75 -9.35 -1.55 0.91
CA GLU A 75 -9.99 -2.40 1.90
C GLU A 75 -9.12 -2.55 3.16
N THR A 76 -7.86 -2.93 3.00
CA THR A 76 -6.94 -3.13 4.14
C THR A 76 -5.52 -2.80 3.73
N ILE A 77 -4.78 -2.14 4.62
CA ILE A 77 -3.33 -1.96 4.50
C ILE A 77 -2.68 -3.12 5.25
N VAL A 78 -1.93 -3.95 4.54
CA VAL A 78 -1.29 -5.16 5.09
C VAL A 78 0.05 -4.80 5.72
N LYS A 79 0.83 -3.96 5.03
CA LYS A 79 2.15 -3.53 5.49
C LYS A 79 2.42 -2.10 5.04
N SER A 80 2.86 -1.25 5.97
CA SER A 80 3.27 0.12 5.71
C SER A 80 4.72 0.35 6.17
N PRO A 81 5.71 0.14 5.28
CA PRO A 81 7.13 0.21 5.64
C PRO A 81 7.53 1.58 6.21
N GLU A 82 6.93 2.66 5.74
CA GLU A 82 7.26 3.99 6.24
C GLU A 82 6.72 4.24 7.66
N ALA A 83 5.52 3.74 7.98
CA ALA A 83 4.97 3.85 9.32
C ALA A 83 5.80 3.05 10.35
N GLU A 84 6.23 1.84 9.97
CA GLU A 84 7.14 1.02 10.80
C GLU A 84 8.46 1.76 11.10
N ARG A 85 9.02 2.47 10.11
CA ARG A 85 10.26 3.26 10.29
C ARG A 85 10.06 4.44 11.24
N GLU A 86 8.95 5.15 11.11
CA GLU A 86 8.62 6.29 11.98
C GLU A 86 8.43 5.86 13.43
N LEU A 87 7.72 4.76 13.66
CA LEU A 87 7.55 4.17 15.00
C LEU A 87 8.89 3.76 15.62
N LYS A 88 9.75 3.08 14.85
CA LYS A 88 11.08 2.69 15.32
C LYS A 88 11.92 3.90 15.69
N LYS A 89 11.89 4.96 14.88
CA LYS A 89 12.62 6.19 15.15
C LYS A 89 12.12 6.88 16.43
N ALA A 90 10.81 6.95 16.63
CA ALA A 90 10.21 7.52 17.83
C ALA A 90 10.63 6.74 19.09
N ASN A 91 10.58 5.41 19.05
CA ASN A 91 11.02 4.57 20.17
C ASN A 91 12.50 4.78 20.52
N VAL A 92 13.37 4.86 19.51
CA VAL A 92 14.80 5.15 19.72
C VAL A 92 15.00 6.53 20.37
N LEU A 93 14.25 7.55 19.93
CA LEU A 93 14.33 8.88 20.54
C LEU A 93 13.88 8.88 22.00
N LEU A 94 12.83 8.12 22.33
CA LEU A 94 12.34 7.96 23.71
C LEU A 94 13.36 7.23 24.59
N GLU A 95 13.98 6.16 24.09
CA GLU A 95 15.06 5.46 24.80
C GLU A 95 16.26 6.38 25.09
N LEU A 96 16.72 7.14 24.09
CA LEU A 96 17.80 8.12 24.23
C LEU A 96 17.47 9.26 25.21
N ALA A 97 16.20 9.66 25.31
CA ALA A 97 15.74 10.67 26.26
C ALA A 97 15.71 10.13 27.70
N SER A 98 15.36 8.85 27.88
CA SER A 98 15.33 8.18 29.18
C SER A 98 16.72 7.84 29.73
N SER A 99 17.73 7.72 28.86
CA SER A 99 19.10 7.39 29.24
C SER A 99 19.96 8.59 29.65
N GLN A 100 19.44 9.82 29.54
CA GLN A 100 20.14 10.99 30.07
C GLN A 100 20.08 10.92 31.60
N PRO A 101 21.21 10.77 32.32
CA PRO A 101 21.18 10.87 33.77
C PRO A 101 20.67 12.27 34.09
N THR A 102 19.54 12.36 34.80
CA THR A 102 19.08 13.63 35.36
C THR A 102 20.21 14.15 36.22
N LYS A 103 20.98 15.12 35.72
CA LYS A 103 22.00 15.83 36.49
C LYS A 103 21.31 16.33 37.75
N SER A 104 21.52 15.61 38.84
CA SER A 104 21.00 15.92 40.16
C SER A 104 21.98 16.91 40.78
N ALA A 105 21.42 18.02 41.27
CA ALA A 105 21.98 19.17 41.97
C ALA A 105 23.45 19.10 42.45
#